data_AF-A0A8S3ZKF4-F1
#
_entry.id   AF-A0A8S3ZKF4-F1
#
_cell.length_a   1.000
_cell.length_b   1.000
_cell.length_c   1.000
_cell.angle_alpha   90.00
_cell.angle_beta   90.00
_cell.angle_gamma   90.00
#
_symmetry.space_group_name_H-M   'P 1'
#
loop_
_entity.id
_entity.type
_entity.pdbx_description
1 polymer ?
#
loop_
_entity_poly.entity_id
_entity_poly.type
_entity_poly.pdbx_seq_one_letter_code
_entity_poly.pdbx_strand_id
1 'polypeptide(L)' 'MFELRLSDPVMAVIEYPDVARVTILDPEDESQIFFSDSEYRVSEDIGEILIPIKRIGDVSDETMVICSTVQGRW' A
#
# COMPACT_ATOMS: atom_id res chain seq x y z
N MET A 1 -8.84 -5.62 -11.35
CA MET A 1 -8.44 -5.44 -12.76
C MET A 1 -9.37 -6.24 -13.65
N PHE A 2 -9.84 -5.66 -14.75
CA PHE A 2 -10.67 -6.33 -15.75
C PHE A 2 -10.33 -5.82 -17.16
N GLU A 3 -10.86 -6.49 -18.18
CA GLU A 3 -10.61 -6.17 -19.58
C GLU A 3 -11.93 -5.79 -20.28
N LEU A 4 -11.88 -4.74 -21.08
CA LEU A 4 -12.93 -4.35 -22.02
C LEU A 4 -12.52 -4.81 -23.40
N ARG A 5 -13.47 -5.41 -24.14
CA ARG A 5 -13.23 -5.90 -25.50
C ARG A 5 -14.19 -5.22 -26.47
N LEU A 6 -13.67 -4.76 -27.60
CA LEU A 6 -14.49 -4.28 -28.71
C LEU A 6 -15.21 -5.48 -29.36
N SER A 7 -16.51 -5.35 -29.62
CA SER A 7 -17.32 -6.35 -30.31
C SER A 7 -18.28 -5.67 -31.30
N ASP A 8 -18.81 -6.48 -32.23
CA ASP A 8 -19.93 -6.13 -33.12
C ASP A 8 -19.74 -4.86 -33.99
N PRO A 9 -18.68 -4.78 -34.83
CA PRO A 9 -18.50 -3.64 -35.72
C PRO A 9 -19.54 -3.65 -36.86
N VAL A 10 -20.06 -2.47 -37.21
CA VAL A 10 -20.99 -2.29 -38.34
C VAL A 10 -20.27 -1.60 -39.49
N MET A 11 -20.13 -2.29 -40.63
CA MET A 11 -19.41 -1.81 -41.83
C MET A 11 -17.99 -1.29 -41.54
N ALA A 12 -17.30 -1.89 -40.56
CA ALA A 12 -15.96 -1.52 -40.14
C ALA A 12 -15.15 -2.76 -39.72
N VAL A 13 -13.85 -2.59 -39.53
CA VAL A 13 -12.93 -3.61 -39.00
C VAL A 13 -12.42 -3.15 -37.64
N ILE A 14 -12.41 -4.04 -36.65
CA ILE A 14 -11.75 -3.80 -35.36
C ILE A 14 -10.26 -4.07 -35.54
N GLU A 15 -9.44 -3.05 -35.34
CA GLU A 15 -7.98 -3.14 -35.40
C GLU A 15 -7.36 -3.13 -34.00
N TYR A 16 -6.05 -3.38 -33.92
CA TYR A 16 -5.31 -3.38 -32.66
C TYR A 16 -5.16 -1.96 -32.10
N PRO A 17 -5.40 -1.73 -30.79
CA PRO A 17 -5.83 -2.71 -29.78
C PRO A 17 -7.36 -2.92 -29.72
N ASP A 18 -7.82 -4.18 -29.71
CA ASP A 18 -9.23 -4.55 -29.51
C ASP A 18 -9.60 -4.80 -28.03
N VAL A 19 -8.60 -4.80 -27.16
CA VAL A 19 -8.72 -5.01 -25.72
C VAL A 19 -8.13 -3.84 -24.96
N ALA A 20 -8.91 -3.25 -24.06
CA ALA A 20 -8.45 -2.25 -23.11
C ALA A 20 -8.42 -2.85 -21.70
N ARG A 21 -7.28 -2.72 -21.01
CA ARG A 21 -7.14 -3.13 -19.61
C ARG A 21 -7.55 -2.00 -18.69
N VAL A 22 -8.45 -2.30 -17.75
CA VAL A 22 -8.91 -1.37 -16.73
C VAL A 22 -8.48 -1.89 -15.35
N THR A 23 -7.76 -1.04 -14.63
CA THR A 23 -7.39 -1.30 -13.23
C THR A 23 -8.16 -0.32 -12.36
N ILE A 24 -8.99 -0.87 -11.48
CA ILE A 24 -9.57 -0.10 -10.39
C ILE A 24 -8.51 -0.10 -9.29
N LEU A 25 -7.95 1.08 -9.02
CA LEU A 25 -7.03 1.31 -7.92
C LEU A 25 -7.84 1.88 -6.78
N ASP A 26 -7.87 1.16 -5.66
CA ASP A 26 -8.51 1.63 -4.43
C ASP A 26 -7.53 1.55 -3.25
N PRO A 27 -6.44 2.33 -3.31
CA PRO A 27 -5.44 2.29 -2.25
C PRO A 27 -5.96 2.89 -0.94
N GLU A 28 -7.07 3.62 -0.98
CA GLU A 28 -7.69 4.19 0.22
C GLU A 28 -8.46 3.12 1.02
N ASP A 29 -8.89 2.02 0.40
CA ASP A 29 -9.55 0.90 1.08
C ASP A 29 -8.56 -0.09 1.74
N GLU A 30 -7.27 -0.05 1.41
CA GLU A 30 -6.28 -0.98 1.97
C GLU A 30 -5.54 -0.36 3.17
N SER A 31 -5.89 -0.79 4.38
CA SER A 31 -5.19 -0.39 5.61
C SER A 31 -3.75 -0.91 5.64
N GLN A 32 -2.78 0.00 5.70
CA GLN A 32 -1.35 -0.33 5.80
C GLN A 32 -0.74 0.29 7.06
N ILE A 33 0.00 -0.50 7.84
CA ILE A 33 0.67 -0.06 9.08
C ILE A 33 2.18 -0.32 8.98
N PHE A 34 2.99 0.71 9.22
CA PHE A 34 4.45 0.63 9.08
C PHE A 34 5.18 1.61 10.00
N PHE A 35 6.48 1.41 10.21
CA PHE A 35 7.33 2.37 10.92
C PHE A 35 7.63 3.58 10.04
N SER A 36 7.65 4.77 10.63
CA SER A 36 7.87 6.02 9.87
C SER A 36 9.22 6.06 9.15
N ASP A 37 10.26 5.52 9.79
CA ASP A 37 11.63 5.46 9.31
C ASP A 37 12.21 4.06 9.54
N SER A 38 13.18 3.68 8.71
CA SER A 38 13.88 2.40 8.80
C SER A 38 15.04 2.38 9.80
N GLU A 39 15.57 3.55 10.16
CA GLU A 39 16.68 3.72 11.09
C GLU A 39 16.46 4.98 11.94
N TYR A 40 16.68 4.87 13.25
CA TYR A 40 16.67 6.00 14.17
C TYR A 40 18.04 6.08 14.85
N ARG A 41 18.74 7.19 14.68
CA ARG A 41 20.02 7.47 15.37
C ARG A 41 19.75 8.36 16.56
N VAL A 42 20.15 7.90 17.73
CA VAL A 42 19.84 8.53 19.00
C VAL A 42 21.07 8.57 19.89
N SER A 43 21.13 9.56 20.77
CA SER A 43 22.20 9.65 21.77
C SER A 43 21.89 8.73 22.95
N GLU A 44 22.91 8.16 23.58
CA GLU A 44 22.73 7.17 24.65
C GLU A 44 22.19 7.79 25.95
N ASP A 45 22.31 9.11 26.13
CA ASP A 45 21.96 9.85 27.34
C ASP A 45 20.52 10.38 27.39
N ILE A 46 19.69 10.09 26.38
CA ILE A 46 18.31 10.61 26.27
C ILE A 46 17.29 9.84 27.13
N GLY A 47 17.65 8.65 27.60
CA GLY A 47 16.79 7.77 28.40
C GLY A 47 15.72 7.03 27.61
N GLU A 48 14.84 7.74 26.90
CA GLU A 48 13.70 7.17 26.17
C GLU A 48 13.55 7.72 24.75
N ILE A 49 12.97 6.90 23.86
CA ILE A 49 12.66 7.26 22.48
C ILE A 49 11.23 6.89 22.13
N LEU A 50 10.57 7.74 21.34
CA LEU A 50 9.27 7.45 20.75
C LEU A 50 9.47 7.04 19.30
N ILE A 51 9.05 5.82 18.95
CA ILE A 51 9.11 5.30 17.58
C ILE A 51 7.71 5.37 16.96
N PRO A 52 7.43 6.35 16.08
CA PRO A 52 6.10 6.53 15.52
C PRO A 52 5.79 5.45 14.46
N ILE A 53 4.64 4.80 14.63
CA ILE A 53 4.00 4.01 13.58
C ILE A 53 3.02 4.88 12.78
N LYS A 54 2.91 4.62 11.48
CA LYS A 54 1.96 5.26 10.57
C LYS A 54 0.96 4.23 10.10
N ARG A 55 -0.31 4.62 10.08
CA ARG A 55 -1.41 3.89 9.41
C ARG A 55 -1.93 4.76 8.27
N ILE A 56 -2.06 4.19 7.08
CA ILE A 56 -2.63 4.84 5.88
C ILE A 56 -3.67 3.91 5.24
N GLY A 57 -4.41 4.44 4.25
CA GLY A 57 -5.53 3.72 3.65
C GLY A 57 -6.73 3.70 4.58
N ASP A 58 -7.41 2.56 4.70
CA ASP A 58 -8.65 2.49 5.44
C ASP A 58 -8.41 2.45 6.95
N VAL A 59 -8.94 3.47 7.64
CA VAL A 59 -8.84 3.64 9.09
C VAL A 59 -10.19 3.49 9.79
N SER A 60 -11.22 3.06 9.07
CA SER A 60 -12.59 2.93 9.60
C SER A 60 -12.70 1.88 10.70
N ASP A 61 -12.01 0.75 10.53
CA ASP A 61 -12.07 -0.38 11.46
C ASP A 61 -10.97 -0.35 12.54
N GLU A 62 -11.32 -0.85 13.72
CA GLU A 62 -10.39 -1.08 14.83
C GLU A 62 -9.31 -2.10 14.42
N THR A 63 -8.05 -1.85 14.78
CA THR A 63 -6.93 -2.74 14.45
C THR A 63 -5.94 -2.79 15.59
N MET A 64 -5.40 -3.98 15.86
CA MET A 64 -4.38 -4.21 16.88
C MET A 64 -3.05 -4.59 16.22
N VAL A 65 -1.96 -3.98 16.70
CA VAL A 65 -0.61 -4.31 16.27
C VAL A 65 0.24 -4.74 17.45
N ILE A 66 1.12 -5.72 17.22
CA ILE A 66 2.06 -6.20 18.23
C ILE A 66 3.45 -5.71 17.84
N CYS A 67 4.09 -4.96 18.73
CA CYS A 67 5.46 -4.48 18.56
C CYS A 67 6.36 -5.16 19.60
N SER A 68 7.56 -5.54 19.20
CA SER A 68 8.59 -6.06 20.09
C SER A 68 9.96 -5.57 19.67
N THR A 69 10.86 -5.47 20.64
CA THR A 69 12.26 -5.13 20.41
C THR A 69 13.08 -6.41 20.35
N VAL A 70 14.02 -6.47 19.40
CA VAL A 70 14.99 -7.57 19.31
C VAL A 70 16.39 -6.97 19.37
N GLN A 71 17.29 -7.61 20.12
CA GLN A 71 18.67 -7.17 20.16
C GLN A 71 19.34 -7.40 18.80
N GLY A 72 19.92 -6.35 18.23
CA GLY A 72 20.71 -6.44 17.00
C GLY A 72 21.89 -7.39 17.20
N ARG A 73 22.16 -8.22 16.19
CA ARG A 73 23.40 -8.99 16.12
C ARG A 73 24.46 -8.14 15.43
N TRP A 74 25.61 -8.01 16.08
CA TRP A 74 26.81 -7.37 15.56
C TRP A 74 27.43 -8.18 14.42
#